data_AF-A0A7W9MFD9-F1
#
_entry.id   AF-A0A7W9MFD9-F1
#
_cell.length_a   1.000
_cell.length_b   1.000
_cell.length_c   1.000
_cell.angle_alpha   90.00
_cell.angle_beta   90.00
_cell.angle_gamma   90.00
#
_symmetry.space_group_name_H-M   'P 1'
#
loop_
_entity.id
_entity.type
_entity.pdbx_description
1 polymer ?
#
loop_
_entity_poly.entity_id
_entity_poly.type
_entity_poly.pdbx_seq_one_letter_code
_entity_poly.pdbx_strand_id
1 'polypeptide(L)'
;MSTARPERGAVRVGTLTVGAGPAVVIGGPGADARWVSPAEHRGRARAAGSPAEPPTGPPAQSPTGSPVESTAESMAEALGRVRARWAGPVLAEPRSAADLPAAAGADGVVLGAAQMRDPALVRAAAGLGLPVLLRRAPAATLQEWLAVADRCAAGCGDRVMLCESGSRTEPGGTTLDLALMRAARERSGRPVLADLGADPALAAAAVAAGADGLLLAPDAGAEETLAAREAVRIVGAVTRREVPESVVAARGAIDRVDAALAVLLERRAELAGTIQRLKPVGGFAGRDMERERRLVAEMARRAPTLGEARLAPIMNAVIEAGLHLAEERRAAARD
;
A
#
# COMPACT_ATOMS: atom_id res chain seq x y z
N MET A 1 -11.42 -21.89 -17.72
CA MET A 1 -11.27 -20.97 -16.57
C MET A 1 -11.17 -21.79 -15.31
N SER A 2 -9.97 -21.94 -14.74
CA SER A 2 -9.76 -22.72 -13.52
C SER A 2 -10.29 -21.96 -12.31
N THR A 3 -11.42 -22.40 -11.76
CA THR A 3 -11.95 -21.91 -10.49
C THR A 3 -11.17 -22.55 -9.34
N ALA A 4 -9.90 -22.19 -9.19
CA ALA A 4 -9.15 -22.54 -7.99
C ALA A 4 -9.81 -21.85 -6.79
N ARG A 5 -10.23 -22.66 -5.82
CA ARG A 5 -10.67 -22.19 -4.50
C ARG A 5 -9.46 -21.49 -3.85
N PRO A 6 -9.61 -20.28 -3.29
CA PRO A 6 -8.49 -19.63 -2.61
C PRO A 6 -7.91 -20.53 -1.53
N GLU A 7 -6.59 -20.49 -1.35
CA GLU A 7 -5.92 -21.08 -0.20
C GLU A 7 -6.60 -20.62 1.10
N ARG A 8 -6.56 -21.44 2.16
CA ARG A 8 -7.17 -21.07 3.44
C ARG A 8 -6.70 -19.66 3.84
N GLY A 9 -7.64 -18.74 3.99
CA GLY A 9 -7.36 -17.37 4.40
C GLY A 9 -7.12 -16.37 3.27
N ALA A 10 -7.39 -16.70 1.99
CA ALA A 10 -7.39 -15.73 0.89
C ALA A 10 -8.80 -15.37 0.40
N VAL A 11 -8.99 -14.10 0.00
CA VAL A 11 -10.27 -13.54 -0.45
C VAL A 11 -10.12 -12.97 -1.85
N ARG A 12 -11.10 -13.26 -2.73
CA ARG A 12 -11.13 -12.74 -4.10
C ARG A 12 -12.05 -11.52 -4.19
N VAL A 13 -11.54 -10.42 -4.76
CA VAL A 13 -12.25 -9.17 -5.05
C VAL A 13 -12.14 -8.91 -6.55
N GLY A 14 -13.17 -9.25 -7.31
CA GLY A 14 -13.08 -9.26 -8.78
C GLY A 14 -11.97 -10.20 -9.26
N THR A 15 -10.96 -9.65 -9.93
CA THR A 15 -9.76 -10.38 -10.37
C THR A 15 -8.61 -10.36 -9.35
N LEU A 16 -8.70 -9.54 -8.30
CA LEU A 16 -7.67 -9.43 -7.25
C LEU A 16 -7.84 -10.56 -6.23
N THR A 17 -6.73 -11.15 -5.78
CA THR A 17 -6.71 -12.07 -4.64
C THR A 17 -5.90 -11.44 -3.52
N VAL A 18 -6.46 -11.40 -2.31
CA VAL A 18 -5.86 -10.82 -1.11
C VAL A 18 -5.62 -11.92 -0.09
N GLY A 19 -4.46 -11.93 0.57
CA GLY A 19 -4.09 -12.95 1.56
C GLY A 19 -3.36 -14.17 0.99
N ALA A 20 -3.22 -14.27 -0.34
CA ALA A 20 -2.33 -15.22 -1.00
C ALA A 20 -1.31 -14.46 -1.85
N GLY A 21 -0.03 -14.78 -1.69
CA GLY A 21 1.07 -14.14 -2.43
C GLY A 21 1.48 -12.77 -1.88
N PRO A 22 1.93 -11.84 -2.74
CA PRO A 22 2.36 -10.51 -2.34
C PRO A 22 1.24 -9.68 -1.71
N ALA A 23 1.62 -8.74 -0.84
CA ALA A 23 0.67 -7.76 -0.33
C ALA A 23 0.14 -6.90 -1.47
N VAL A 24 -1.16 -6.60 -1.46
CA VAL A 24 -1.82 -5.78 -2.48
C VAL A 24 -1.85 -4.30 -2.08
N VAL A 25 -1.94 -3.39 -3.04
CA VAL A 25 -2.20 -1.96 -2.77
C VAL A 25 -3.58 -1.59 -3.29
N ILE A 26 -4.41 -1.01 -2.44
CA ILE A 26 -5.77 -0.54 -2.78
C ILE A 26 -5.82 0.98 -2.57
N GLY A 27 -6.32 1.71 -3.57
CA GLY A 27 -6.43 3.17 -3.52
C GLY A 27 -5.30 3.88 -4.29
N GLY A 28 -5.65 4.99 -4.94
CA GLY A 28 -4.71 5.75 -5.78
C GLY A 28 -4.39 5.11 -7.15
N PRO A 29 -3.79 5.88 -8.09
CA PRO A 29 -3.51 5.42 -9.44
C PRO A 29 -2.33 4.44 -9.53
N GLY A 30 -2.50 3.38 -10.32
CA GLY A 30 -1.53 2.29 -10.43
C GLY A 30 -1.63 1.25 -9.30
N ALA A 31 -2.62 1.36 -8.40
CA ALA A 31 -2.94 0.35 -7.41
C ALA A 31 -3.58 -0.91 -8.01
N ASP A 32 -3.63 -2.00 -7.25
CA ASP A 32 -4.20 -3.29 -7.70
C ASP A 32 -5.74 -3.27 -7.68
N ALA A 33 -6.34 -2.40 -6.85
CA ALA A 33 -7.76 -2.09 -6.86
C ALA A 33 -8.01 -0.62 -6.52
N ARG A 34 -9.21 -0.13 -6.87
CA ARG A 34 -9.70 1.19 -6.45
C ARG A 34 -10.66 1.07 -5.29
N TRP A 35 -10.68 2.09 -4.46
CA TRP A 35 -11.66 2.26 -3.39
C TRP A 35 -12.35 3.61 -3.60
N VAL A 36 -13.68 3.60 -3.52
CA VAL A 36 -14.50 4.81 -3.62
C VAL A 36 -15.26 5.06 -2.33
N SER A 37 -15.22 6.30 -1.87
CA SER A 37 -15.96 6.78 -0.71
C SER A 37 -16.56 8.15 -1.03
N PRO A 38 -17.90 8.28 -1.10
CA PRO A 38 -18.54 9.57 -1.30
C PRO A 38 -18.30 10.56 -0.14
N ALA A 39 -17.86 10.07 1.03
CA ALA A 39 -17.58 10.90 2.20
C ALA A 39 -16.16 11.50 2.21
N GLU A 40 -15.16 10.76 1.70
CA GLU A 40 -13.74 11.10 1.88
C GLU A 40 -13.13 11.93 0.72
N HIS A 41 -13.87 12.20 -0.37
CA HIS A 41 -13.39 12.98 -1.54
C HIS A 41 -13.05 14.47 -1.25
N ARG A 42 -13.03 14.91 0.01
CA ARG A 42 -12.85 16.32 0.41
C ARG A 42 -11.46 16.65 1.01
N GLY A 43 -10.57 15.67 1.16
CA GLY A 43 -9.35 15.78 1.99
C GLY A 43 -8.26 16.74 1.49
N ARG A 44 -7.94 16.77 0.19
CA ARG A 44 -6.79 17.58 -0.31
C ARG A 44 -7.07 19.06 -0.58
N ALA A 45 -8.31 19.49 -0.72
CA ALA A 45 -8.60 20.89 -1.09
C ALA A 45 -8.34 21.90 0.05
N ARG A 46 -8.11 21.46 1.29
CA ARG A 46 -7.91 22.36 2.44
C ARG A 46 -6.48 22.42 2.99
N ALA A 47 -5.60 21.50 2.61
CA ALA A 47 -4.24 21.45 3.16
C ALA A 47 -3.19 22.22 2.33
N ALA A 48 -3.57 22.76 1.16
CA ALA A 48 -2.69 23.56 0.30
C ALA A 48 -2.92 25.09 0.42
N GLY A 49 -3.55 25.54 1.50
CA GLY A 49 -3.60 26.96 1.85
C GLY A 49 -2.42 27.30 2.74
N SER A 50 -1.46 28.07 2.22
CA SER A 50 -0.39 28.70 3.01
C SER A 50 -0.93 29.32 4.30
N PRO A 51 -0.17 29.32 5.42
CA PRO A 51 -0.56 30.02 6.63
C PRO A 51 -0.47 31.54 6.37
N ALA A 52 -1.54 32.15 5.87
CA ALA A 52 -1.67 33.59 5.88
C ALA A 52 -2.08 34.02 7.30
N GLU A 53 -1.34 34.97 7.86
CA GLU A 53 -1.64 35.67 9.11
C GLU A 53 -3.12 36.07 9.20
N PRO A 54 -3.73 36.03 10.40
CA PRO A 54 -5.09 36.50 10.58
C PRO A 54 -5.13 38.03 10.36
N PRO A 55 -5.96 38.55 9.43
CA PRO A 55 -6.14 39.99 9.33
C PRO A 55 -6.91 40.49 10.57
N THR A 56 -6.25 41.35 11.35
CA THR A 56 -6.88 42.19 12.37
C THR A 56 -7.75 43.24 11.68
N GLY A 57 -9.07 43.00 11.61
CA GLY A 57 -10.06 43.98 11.16
C GLY A 57 -11.48 43.53 11.56
N PRO A 58 -12.40 44.46 11.87
CA PRO A 58 -13.75 44.12 12.29
C PRO A 58 -14.57 43.52 11.14
N PRO A 59 -15.59 42.67 11.42
CA PRO A 59 -16.28 41.93 10.38
C PRO A 59 -17.15 42.85 9.52
N ALA A 60 -16.82 42.97 8.25
CA ALA A 60 -17.71 43.53 7.25
C ALA A 60 -18.86 42.55 7.00
N GLN A 61 -20.04 42.88 7.51
CA GLN A 61 -21.28 42.22 7.12
C GLN A 61 -21.57 42.60 5.67
N SER A 62 -21.70 41.60 4.80
CA SER A 62 -22.27 41.76 3.46
C SER A 62 -23.18 40.58 3.13
N PRO A 63 -24.27 40.83 2.38
CA PRO A 63 -25.49 40.05 2.45
C PRO A 63 -25.55 38.99 1.34
N THR A 64 -26.35 37.95 1.56
CA THR A 64 -26.82 36.99 0.55
C THR A 64 -25.73 36.18 -0.18
N GLY A 65 -25.15 35.22 0.53
CA GLY A 65 -24.60 34.01 -0.09
C GLY A 65 -25.46 32.83 0.33
N SER A 66 -26.34 32.36 -0.54
CA SER A 66 -27.00 31.06 -0.37
C SER A 66 -25.92 30.01 -0.05
N PRO A 67 -26.13 29.09 0.92
CA PRO A 67 -25.19 28.02 1.13
C PRO A 67 -25.14 27.25 -0.19
N VAL A 68 -23.99 27.27 -0.86
CA VAL A 68 -23.75 26.37 -1.98
C VAL A 68 -23.70 25.00 -1.34
N GLU A 69 -24.85 24.35 -1.23
CA GLU A 69 -24.93 22.92 -0.95
C GLU A 69 -24.18 22.26 -2.10
N SER A 70 -22.89 22.03 -1.90
CA SER A 70 -22.13 21.17 -2.79
C SER A 70 -22.87 19.84 -2.76
N THR A 71 -23.60 19.51 -3.82
CA THR A 71 -24.38 18.26 -3.90
C THR A 71 -23.43 17.12 -3.61
N ALA A 72 -23.65 16.46 -2.47
CA ALA A 72 -22.83 15.33 -2.09
C ALA A 72 -22.99 14.27 -3.18
N GLU A 73 -21.89 13.90 -3.83
CA GLU A 73 -21.90 12.89 -4.88
C GLU A 73 -22.57 11.61 -4.38
N SER A 74 -23.45 11.02 -5.20
CA SER A 74 -24.09 9.75 -4.90
C SER A 74 -23.11 8.58 -5.11
N MET A 75 -23.35 7.44 -4.45
CA MET A 75 -22.53 6.24 -4.67
C MET A 75 -22.53 5.79 -6.15
N ALA A 76 -23.67 5.93 -6.84
CA ALA A 76 -23.79 5.55 -8.24
C ALA A 76 -22.91 6.44 -9.16
N GLU A 77 -22.90 7.74 -8.94
CA GLU A 77 -22.04 8.68 -9.67
C GLU A 77 -20.56 8.40 -9.41
N ALA A 78 -20.20 8.18 -8.15
CA ALA A 78 -18.82 7.90 -7.76
C ALA A 78 -18.29 6.62 -8.41
N LEU A 79 -19.09 5.54 -8.41
CA LEU A 79 -18.76 4.29 -9.08
C LEU A 79 -18.69 4.45 -10.59
N GLY A 80 -19.66 5.14 -11.20
CA GLY A 80 -19.69 5.41 -12.64
C GLY A 80 -18.44 6.14 -13.12
N ARG A 81 -18.01 7.19 -12.39
CA ARG A 81 -16.79 7.93 -12.69
C ARG A 81 -15.55 7.06 -12.66
N VAL A 82 -15.40 6.20 -11.64
CA VAL A 82 -14.22 5.31 -11.54
C VAL A 82 -14.25 4.25 -12.62
N ARG A 83 -15.38 3.58 -12.84
CA ARG A 83 -15.53 2.55 -13.88
C ARG A 83 -15.28 3.09 -15.29
N ALA A 84 -15.63 4.34 -15.57
CA ALA A 84 -15.33 4.98 -16.85
C ALA A 84 -13.83 5.10 -17.16
N ARG A 85 -12.95 5.04 -16.15
CA ARG A 85 -11.50 5.22 -16.27
C ARG A 85 -10.69 4.01 -15.79
N TRP A 86 -11.34 3.01 -15.22
CA TRP A 86 -10.69 1.87 -14.56
C TRP A 86 -11.46 0.58 -14.80
N ALA A 87 -10.78 -0.39 -15.41
CA ALA A 87 -11.34 -1.70 -15.72
C ALA A 87 -11.06 -2.78 -14.65
N GLY A 88 -10.24 -2.47 -13.63
CA GLY A 88 -9.90 -3.41 -12.57
C GLY A 88 -10.94 -3.45 -11.44
N PRO A 89 -10.62 -4.14 -10.34
CA PRO A 89 -11.49 -4.24 -9.18
C PRO A 89 -11.75 -2.89 -8.51
N VAL A 90 -12.98 -2.69 -8.05
CA VAL A 90 -13.43 -1.49 -7.32
C VAL A 90 -14.16 -1.90 -6.05
N LEU A 91 -13.78 -1.35 -4.90
CA LEU A 91 -14.49 -1.48 -3.64
C LEU A 91 -15.28 -0.21 -3.33
N ALA A 92 -16.53 -0.36 -2.87
CA ALA A 92 -17.41 0.75 -2.52
C ALA A 92 -17.55 0.91 -1.00
N GLU A 93 -17.43 2.12 -0.47
CA GLU A 93 -17.75 2.43 0.92
C GLU A 93 -19.12 3.13 1.04
N PRO A 94 -20.21 2.38 1.32
CA PRO A 94 -21.51 2.99 1.56
C PRO A 94 -21.50 3.80 2.86
N ARG A 95 -22.15 4.97 2.85
CA ARG A 95 -22.34 5.81 4.04
C ARG A 95 -23.56 5.38 4.84
N SER A 96 -24.57 4.82 4.16
CA SER A 96 -25.83 4.40 4.74
C SER A 96 -26.45 3.27 3.91
N ALA A 97 -27.58 2.73 4.38
CA ALA A 97 -28.33 1.70 3.66
C ALA A 97 -28.81 2.17 2.27
N ALA A 98 -29.00 3.47 2.07
CA ALA A 98 -29.43 4.04 0.78
C ALA A 98 -28.35 3.92 -0.31
N ASP A 99 -27.07 3.83 0.06
CA ASP A 99 -25.97 3.66 -0.90
C ASP A 99 -25.82 2.19 -1.34
N LEU A 100 -26.40 1.22 -0.61
CA LEU A 100 -26.20 -0.23 -0.85
C LEU A 100 -26.65 -0.73 -2.22
N PRO A 101 -27.80 -0.30 -2.79
CA PRO A 101 -28.19 -0.72 -4.14
C PRO A 101 -27.16 -0.34 -5.20
N ALA A 102 -26.53 0.83 -5.09
CA ALA A 102 -25.46 1.25 -5.99
C ALA A 102 -24.16 0.51 -5.69
N ALA A 103 -23.81 0.32 -4.42
CA ALA A 103 -22.62 -0.42 -3.99
C ALA A 103 -22.62 -1.89 -4.46
N ALA A 104 -23.79 -2.48 -4.73
CA ALA A 104 -23.91 -3.82 -5.31
C ALA A 104 -23.25 -3.97 -6.71
N GLY A 105 -23.01 -2.85 -7.42
CA GLY A 105 -22.26 -2.84 -8.69
C GLY A 105 -20.72 -2.84 -8.53
N ALA A 106 -20.22 -2.83 -7.30
CA ALA A 106 -18.79 -2.93 -6.99
C ALA A 106 -18.33 -4.40 -6.90
N ASP A 107 -17.01 -4.62 -6.85
CA ASP A 107 -16.42 -5.94 -6.67
C ASP A 107 -16.28 -6.34 -5.19
N GLY A 108 -16.46 -5.37 -4.29
CA GLY A 108 -16.37 -5.52 -2.84
C GLY A 108 -16.90 -4.30 -2.12
N VAL A 109 -17.08 -4.42 -0.81
CA VAL A 109 -17.57 -3.35 0.06
C VAL A 109 -16.54 -3.03 1.14
N VAL A 110 -16.27 -1.75 1.36
CA VAL A 110 -15.52 -1.27 2.52
C VAL A 110 -16.52 -0.87 3.59
N LEU A 111 -16.45 -1.47 4.77
CA LEU A 111 -17.15 -0.99 5.95
C LEU A 111 -16.14 -0.16 6.75
N GLY A 112 -16.29 1.17 6.66
CA GLY A 112 -15.43 2.12 7.34
C GLY A 112 -15.50 2.06 8.86
N ALA A 113 -14.57 2.77 9.49
CA ALA A 113 -14.44 2.87 10.94
C ALA A 113 -15.73 3.38 11.64
N ALA A 114 -16.50 4.25 10.98
CA ALA A 114 -17.78 4.70 11.51
C ALA A 114 -18.88 3.62 11.34
N GLN A 115 -18.91 2.98 10.18
CA GLN A 115 -19.88 1.96 9.79
C GLN A 115 -19.72 0.68 10.61
N MET A 116 -18.50 0.35 11.09
CA MET A 116 -18.29 -0.77 12.01
C MET A 116 -19.19 -0.69 13.26
N ARG A 117 -19.54 0.53 13.71
CA ARG A 117 -20.43 0.75 14.86
C ARG A 117 -21.92 0.69 14.53
N ASP A 118 -22.28 0.53 13.26
CA ASP A 118 -23.68 0.39 12.81
C ASP A 118 -23.98 -1.08 12.49
N PRO A 119 -24.57 -1.84 13.43
CA PRO A 119 -24.85 -3.25 13.22
C PRO A 119 -25.92 -3.50 12.14
N ALA A 120 -26.80 -2.52 11.86
CA ALA A 120 -27.81 -2.66 10.82
C ALA A 120 -27.18 -2.53 9.43
N LEU A 121 -26.34 -1.51 9.23
CA LEU A 121 -25.59 -1.34 7.98
C LEU A 121 -24.62 -2.49 7.75
N VAL A 122 -23.91 -2.96 8.78
CA VAL A 122 -23.01 -4.13 8.68
C VAL A 122 -23.76 -5.36 8.14
N ARG A 123 -24.93 -5.69 8.71
CA ARG A 123 -25.73 -6.83 8.24
C ARG A 123 -26.23 -6.64 6.81
N ALA A 124 -26.72 -5.44 6.49
CA ALA A 124 -27.25 -5.13 5.18
C ALA A 124 -26.14 -5.20 4.09
N ALA A 125 -24.97 -4.64 4.37
CA ALA A 125 -23.80 -4.70 3.49
C ALA A 125 -23.29 -6.14 3.28
N ALA A 126 -23.19 -6.92 4.37
CA ALA A 126 -22.83 -8.33 4.28
C ALA A 126 -23.86 -9.14 3.47
N GLY A 127 -25.14 -8.77 3.56
CA GLY A 127 -26.25 -9.36 2.80
C GLY A 127 -26.19 -9.14 1.29
N LEU A 128 -25.35 -8.21 0.80
CA LEU A 128 -25.06 -8.08 -0.63
C LEU A 128 -24.31 -9.29 -1.20
N GLY A 129 -23.71 -10.11 -0.34
CA GLY A 129 -22.93 -11.27 -0.75
C GLY A 129 -21.66 -10.89 -1.51
N LEU A 130 -21.16 -9.66 -1.35
CA LEU A 130 -19.87 -9.20 -1.84
C LEU A 130 -18.77 -9.41 -0.78
N PRO A 131 -17.49 -9.51 -1.17
CA PRO A 131 -16.37 -9.44 -0.23
C PRO A 131 -16.40 -8.16 0.60
N VAL A 132 -16.13 -8.27 1.90
CA VAL A 132 -16.14 -7.14 2.84
C VAL A 132 -14.73 -6.85 3.34
N LEU A 133 -14.27 -5.61 3.21
CA LEU A 133 -13.11 -5.07 3.91
C LEU A 133 -13.59 -4.27 5.12
N LEU A 134 -13.39 -4.80 6.33
CA LEU A 134 -13.84 -4.17 7.58
C LEU A 134 -12.71 -3.37 8.24
N ARG A 135 -12.82 -2.04 8.20
CA ARG A 135 -11.91 -1.12 8.89
C ARG A 135 -12.17 -1.13 10.39
N ARG A 136 -11.12 -1.21 11.20
CA ARG A 136 -11.22 -1.15 12.66
C ARG A 136 -11.66 0.25 13.08
N ALA A 137 -12.70 0.33 13.92
CA ALA A 137 -13.12 1.59 14.51
C ALA A 137 -12.06 2.12 15.51
N PRO A 138 -11.84 3.44 15.60
CA PRO A 138 -10.93 4.02 16.57
C PRO A 138 -11.26 3.54 17.99
N ALA A 139 -10.26 3.07 18.72
CA ALA A 139 -10.39 2.51 20.08
C ALA A 139 -11.20 1.20 20.21
N ALA A 140 -11.68 0.58 19.12
CA ALA A 140 -12.27 -0.76 19.22
C ALA A 140 -11.20 -1.77 19.63
N THR A 141 -11.52 -2.64 20.57
CA THR A 141 -10.64 -3.76 20.95
C THR A 141 -10.57 -4.80 19.83
N LEU A 142 -9.55 -5.66 19.87
CA LEU A 142 -9.44 -6.78 18.96
C LEU A 142 -10.69 -7.69 19.00
N GLN A 143 -11.25 -7.91 20.19
CA GLN A 143 -12.43 -8.77 20.35
C GLN A 143 -13.68 -8.16 19.69
N GLU A 144 -13.92 -6.87 19.90
CA GLU A 144 -15.05 -6.16 19.27
C GLU A 144 -14.90 -6.16 17.75
N TRP A 145 -13.69 -5.94 17.25
CA TRP A 145 -13.42 -5.96 15.82
C TRP A 145 -13.68 -7.33 15.18
N LEU A 146 -13.17 -8.40 15.78
CA LEU A 146 -13.40 -9.76 15.30
C LEU A 146 -14.88 -10.16 15.41
N ALA A 147 -15.60 -9.70 16.44
CA ALA A 147 -17.04 -9.97 16.57
C ALA A 147 -17.86 -9.32 15.44
N VAL A 148 -17.49 -8.12 14.98
CA VAL A 148 -18.13 -7.50 13.81
C VAL A 148 -17.75 -8.24 12.52
N ALA A 149 -16.51 -8.72 12.41
CA ALA A 149 -16.07 -9.52 11.27
C ALA A 149 -16.86 -10.83 11.13
N ASP A 150 -17.10 -11.54 12.24
CA ASP A 150 -17.91 -12.76 12.27
C ASP A 150 -19.39 -12.49 11.92
N ARG A 151 -19.90 -11.32 12.31
CA ARG A 151 -21.22 -10.85 11.85
C ARG A 151 -21.27 -10.62 10.34
N CYS A 152 -20.20 -10.08 9.75
CA CYS A 152 -20.11 -9.97 8.29
C CYS A 152 -20.08 -11.35 7.63
N ALA A 153 -19.34 -12.28 8.22
CA ALA A 153 -19.20 -13.64 7.69
C ALA A 153 -20.53 -14.40 7.67
N ALA A 154 -21.47 -14.09 8.56
CA ALA A 154 -22.82 -14.64 8.53
C ALA A 154 -23.60 -14.30 7.24
N GLY A 155 -23.27 -13.19 6.55
CA GLY A 155 -23.89 -12.80 5.29
C GLY A 155 -23.06 -13.14 4.04
N CYS A 156 -21.74 -12.94 4.09
CA CYS A 156 -20.86 -13.08 2.91
C CYS A 156 -19.93 -14.31 2.94
N GLY A 157 -20.01 -15.15 3.98
CA GLY A 157 -19.14 -16.31 4.20
C GLY A 157 -17.72 -15.90 4.58
N ASP A 158 -16.71 -16.67 4.17
CA ASP A 158 -15.30 -16.41 4.49
C ASP A 158 -14.69 -15.22 3.70
N ARG A 159 -15.50 -14.46 2.96
CA ARG A 159 -15.06 -13.33 2.12
C ARG A 159 -14.93 -12.04 2.93
N VAL A 160 -14.35 -12.13 4.12
CA VAL A 160 -14.12 -11.01 5.03
C VAL A 160 -12.62 -10.76 5.15
N MET A 161 -12.21 -9.54 4.87
CA MET A 161 -10.87 -9.01 5.09
C MET A 161 -10.94 -7.97 6.21
N LEU A 162 -9.86 -7.87 6.98
CA LEU A 162 -9.73 -6.91 8.06
C LEU A 162 -8.80 -5.77 7.61
N CYS A 163 -9.05 -4.53 8.03
CA CYS A 163 -8.14 -3.42 7.86
C CYS A 163 -7.87 -2.69 9.18
N GLU A 164 -6.62 -2.70 9.66
CA GLU A 164 -6.20 -1.91 10.81
C GLU A 164 -6.14 -0.44 10.39
N SER A 165 -6.97 0.41 11.02
CA SER A 165 -7.11 1.83 10.66
C SER A 165 -6.69 2.80 11.76
N GLY A 166 -5.99 2.27 12.78
CA GLY A 166 -5.39 3.02 13.87
C GLY A 166 -6.38 3.71 14.82
N SER A 167 -5.84 4.32 15.87
CA SER A 167 -6.59 5.07 16.87
C SER A 167 -6.29 6.57 16.80
N ARG A 168 -7.30 7.41 17.03
CA ARG A 168 -7.16 8.86 17.23
C ARG A 168 -6.77 9.19 18.69
N THR A 169 -5.81 8.45 19.23
CA THR A 169 -5.43 8.56 20.66
C THR A 169 -4.48 9.71 20.91
N GLU A 170 -3.73 10.17 19.90
CA GLU A 170 -2.78 11.28 20.03
C GLU A 170 -3.18 12.47 19.14
N PRO A 171 -2.99 13.72 19.60
CA PRO A 171 -3.12 14.89 18.75
C PRO A 171 -2.05 14.86 17.66
N GLY A 172 -2.45 14.75 16.38
CA GLY A 172 -1.56 14.97 15.24
C GLY A 172 -1.26 13.75 14.35
N GLY A 173 -1.85 12.58 14.60
CA GLY A 173 -1.68 11.45 13.69
C GLY A 173 -2.54 10.23 14.01
N THR A 174 -2.79 9.40 12.99
CA THR A 174 -3.35 8.06 13.16
C THR A 174 -2.23 7.11 13.60
N THR A 175 -2.36 6.49 14.78
CA THR A 175 -1.41 5.48 15.23
C THR A 175 -1.87 4.10 14.81
N LEU A 176 -1.17 3.46 13.88
CA LEU A 176 -1.41 2.07 13.50
C LEU A 176 -0.88 1.10 14.55
N ASP A 177 -1.74 0.21 15.04
CA ASP A 177 -1.36 -0.86 15.96
C ASP A 177 -0.97 -2.12 15.20
N LEU A 178 0.30 -2.20 14.79
CA LEU A 178 0.84 -3.33 14.04
C LEU A 178 0.81 -4.65 14.84
N ALA A 179 0.86 -4.59 16.18
CA ALA A 179 0.78 -5.78 17.02
C ALA A 179 -0.64 -6.34 17.02
N LEU A 180 -1.65 -5.47 17.15
CA LEU A 180 -3.05 -5.86 17.04
C LEU A 180 -3.40 -6.36 15.64
N MET A 181 -2.88 -5.73 14.59
CA MET A 181 -3.02 -6.19 13.21
C MET A 181 -2.55 -7.65 13.06
N ARG A 182 -1.38 -7.99 13.61
CA ARG A 182 -0.85 -9.36 13.62
C ARG A 182 -1.74 -10.31 14.43
N ALA A 183 -2.14 -9.90 15.62
CA ALA A 183 -3.02 -10.71 16.48
C ALA A 183 -4.38 -10.97 15.81
N ALA A 184 -4.92 -10.01 15.04
CA ALA A 184 -6.13 -10.20 14.24
C ALA A 184 -5.94 -11.24 13.16
N ARG A 185 -4.81 -11.20 12.45
CA ARG A 185 -4.46 -12.20 11.42
C ARG A 185 -4.36 -13.60 12.02
N GLU A 186 -3.60 -13.75 13.11
CA GLU A 186 -3.36 -15.03 13.77
C GLU A 186 -4.64 -15.64 14.36
N ARG A 187 -5.51 -14.83 14.97
CA ARG A 187 -6.74 -15.32 15.61
C ARG A 187 -7.87 -15.60 14.63
N SER A 188 -7.95 -14.85 13.52
CA SER A 188 -9.06 -14.98 12.57
C SER A 188 -8.75 -15.86 11.36
N GLY A 189 -7.47 -15.99 10.98
CA GLY A 189 -7.08 -16.62 9.72
C GLY A 189 -7.52 -15.86 8.47
N ARG A 190 -8.02 -14.62 8.62
CA ARG A 190 -8.45 -13.74 7.51
C ARG A 190 -7.30 -12.87 7.02
N PRO A 191 -7.31 -12.42 5.74
CA PRO A 191 -6.38 -11.40 5.30
C PRO A 191 -6.52 -10.13 6.12
N VAL A 192 -5.40 -9.52 6.50
CA VAL A 192 -5.38 -8.25 7.25
C VAL A 192 -4.56 -7.20 6.50
N LEU A 193 -5.19 -6.06 6.22
CA LEU A 193 -4.59 -4.90 5.59
C LEU A 193 -4.25 -3.83 6.63
N ALA A 194 -3.36 -2.90 6.26
CA ALA A 194 -3.09 -1.68 7.01
C ALA A 194 -3.60 -0.45 6.24
N ASP A 195 -4.39 0.40 6.89
CA ASP A 195 -4.85 1.69 6.36
C ASP A 195 -3.78 2.75 6.60
N LEU A 196 -3.11 3.16 5.54
CA LEU A 196 -2.05 4.17 5.61
C LEU A 196 -2.61 5.59 5.41
N GLY A 197 -3.89 5.72 5.02
CA GLY A 197 -4.44 6.98 4.58
C GLY A 197 -3.56 7.64 3.50
N ALA A 198 -3.02 8.81 3.81
CA ALA A 198 -2.13 9.56 2.93
C ALA A 198 -0.63 9.44 3.29
N ASP A 199 -0.25 8.57 4.23
CA ASP A 199 1.13 8.40 4.69
C ASP A 199 1.77 7.10 4.17
N PRO A 200 2.32 7.09 2.94
CA PRO A 200 2.96 5.91 2.38
C PRO A 200 4.24 5.50 3.12
N ALA A 201 4.81 6.32 4.01
CA ALA A 201 6.03 5.98 4.73
C ALA A 201 5.82 4.79 5.70
N LEU A 202 4.58 4.57 6.14
CA LEU A 202 4.18 3.44 6.99
C LEU A 202 4.10 2.11 6.24
N ALA A 203 4.13 2.13 4.90
CA ALA A 203 3.97 0.93 4.06
C ALA A 203 5.00 -0.15 4.38
N ALA A 204 6.28 0.23 4.50
CA ALA A 204 7.35 -0.71 4.79
C ALA A 204 7.16 -1.42 6.14
N ALA A 205 6.77 -0.66 7.18
CA ALA A 205 6.51 -1.20 8.51
C ALA A 205 5.30 -2.14 8.52
N ALA A 206 4.21 -1.78 7.84
CA ALA A 206 3.02 -2.62 7.72
C ALA A 206 3.31 -3.93 6.98
N VAL A 207 4.03 -3.88 5.86
CA VAL A 207 4.44 -5.07 5.10
C VAL A 207 5.37 -5.96 5.94
N ALA A 208 6.33 -5.37 6.65
CA ALA A 208 7.23 -6.11 7.55
C ALA A 208 6.47 -6.77 8.70
N ALA A 209 5.44 -6.11 9.22
CA ALA A 209 4.56 -6.68 10.24
C ALA A 209 3.67 -7.81 9.73
N GLY A 210 3.53 -7.98 8.40
CA GLY A 210 2.80 -9.09 7.77
C GLY A 210 1.46 -8.71 7.17
N ALA A 211 1.21 -7.43 6.87
CA ALA A 211 -0.01 -6.99 6.19
C ALA A 211 -0.16 -7.66 4.81
N ASP A 212 -1.34 -8.21 4.54
CA ASP A 212 -1.75 -8.83 3.27
C ASP A 212 -2.18 -7.79 2.22
N GLY A 213 -2.27 -6.52 2.62
CA GLY A 213 -2.39 -5.40 1.72
C GLY A 213 -2.31 -4.06 2.44
N LEU A 214 -2.27 -3.00 1.65
CA LEU A 214 -2.22 -1.62 2.08
C LEU A 214 -3.44 -0.90 1.51
N LEU A 215 -4.15 -0.16 2.36
CA LEU A 215 -5.23 0.71 1.95
C LEU A 215 -4.72 2.15 1.99
N LEU A 216 -4.70 2.81 0.85
CA LEU A 216 -4.41 4.25 0.72
C LEU A 216 -5.72 5.02 0.63
N ALA A 217 -5.68 6.31 0.96
CA ALA A 217 -6.82 7.20 0.82
C ALA A 217 -7.43 7.15 -0.60
N PRO A 218 -8.75 7.33 -0.77
CA PRO A 218 -9.39 7.27 -2.09
C PRO A 218 -8.81 8.27 -3.10
N ASP A 219 -8.29 9.40 -2.60
CA ASP A 219 -7.67 10.50 -3.36
C ASP A 219 -6.13 10.46 -3.36
N ALA A 220 -5.50 9.36 -2.93
CA ALA A 220 -4.05 9.19 -3.00
C ALA A 220 -3.53 9.39 -4.43
N GLY A 221 -2.39 10.08 -4.56
CA GLY A 221 -1.76 10.37 -5.83
C GLY A 221 -0.87 9.22 -6.33
N ALA A 222 -0.27 9.43 -7.50
CA ALA A 222 0.61 8.46 -8.13
C ALA A 222 1.90 8.24 -7.33
N GLU A 223 2.44 9.30 -6.72
CA GLU A 223 3.64 9.22 -5.91
C GLU A 223 3.43 8.39 -4.64
N GLU A 224 2.33 8.62 -3.92
CA GLU A 224 2.02 7.83 -2.72
C GLU A 224 1.76 6.36 -3.06
N THR A 225 1.06 6.11 -4.17
CA THR A 225 0.79 4.74 -4.63
C THR A 225 2.08 4.03 -5.04
N LEU A 226 2.96 4.71 -5.77
CA LEU A 226 4.26 4.17 -6.19
C LEU A 226 5.13 3.83 -4.97
N ALA A 227 5.23 4.75 -4.01
CA ALA A 227 6.01 4.55 -2.78
C ALA A 227 5.49 3.33 -1.99
N ALA A 228 4.18 3.18 -1.84
CA ALA A 228 3.59 2.01 -1.18
C ALA A 228 3.91 0.71 -1.93
N ARG A 229 3.83 0.71 -3.27
CA ARG A 229 4.16 -0.47 -4.10
C ARG A 229 5.64 -0.82 -4.03
N GLU A 230 6.53 0.16 -4.00
CA GLU A 230 7.97 -0.09 -3.83
C GLU A 230 8.29 -0.70 -2.46
N ALA A 231 7.67 -0.19 -1.39
CA ALA A 231 7.78 -0.79 -0.08
C ALA A 231 7.31 -2.26 -0.07
N VAL A 232 6.16 -2.55 -0.71
CA VAL A 232 5.67 -3.92 -0.90
C VAL A 232 6.69 -4.80 -1.63
N ARG A 233 7.28 -4.31 -2.73
CA ARG A 233 8.27 -5.08 -3.52
C ARG A 233 9.51 -5.39 -2.71
N ILE A 234 10.13 -4.37 -2.09
CA ILE A 234 11.41 -4.51 -1.39
C ILE A 234 11.24 -5.32 -0.11
N VAL A 235 10.31 -4.90 0.75
CA VAL A 235 10.13 -5.53 2.06
C VAL A 235 9.49 -6.90 1.91
N GLY A 236 8.48 -7.02 1.02
CA GLY A 236 7.80 -8.28 0.78
C GLY A 236 8.74 -9.39 0.30
N ALA A 237 9.71 -9.08 -0.57
CA ALA A 237 10.71 -10.04 -1.02
C ALA A 237 11.58 -10.62 0.11
N VAL A 238 11.71 -9.91 1.23
CA VAL A 238 12.54 -10.32 2.37
C VAL A 238 11.69 -10.95 3.49
N THR A 239 10.49 -10.44 3.73
CA THR A 239 9.69 -10.81 4.92
C THR A 239 8.64 -11.87 4.65
N ARG A 240 8.17 -12.02 3.40
CA ARG A 240 7.20 -13.05 3.04
C ARG A 240 7.93 -14.36 2.77
N ARG A 241 7.74 -15.33 3.66
CA ARG A 241 8.24 -16.68 3.42
C ARG A 241 7.35 -17.37 2.39
N GLU A 242 7.95 -17.72 1.26
CA GLU A 242 7.30 -18.51 0.23
C GLU A 242 7.89 -19.92 0.21
N VAL A 243 7.03 -20.93 0.06
CA VAL A 243 7.43 -22.33 -0.12
C VAL A 243 6.80 -22.81 -1.42
N PRO A 244 7.42 -22.48 -2.58
CA PRO A 244 6.83 -22.81 -3.86
C PRO A 244 6.82 -24.33 -4.10
N GLU A 245 5.64 -24.89 -4.35
CA GLU A 245 5.44 -26.33 -4.62
C GLU A 245 5.53 -26.68 -6.12
N SER A 246 5.81 -25.69 -6.97
CA SER A 246 5.96 -25.89 -8.42
C SER A 246 7.06 -25.01 -9.00
N VAL A 247 7.59 -25.41 -10.16
CA VAL A 247 8.59 -24.61 -10.91
C VAL A 247 8.05 -23.23 -11.27
N VAL A 248 6.78 -23.13 -11.67
CA VAL A 248 6.15 -21.86 -12.02
C VAL A 248 6.09 -20.94 -10.80
N ALA A 249 5.71 -21.47 -9.63
CA ALA A 249 5.69 -20.71 -8.39
C ALA A 249 7.10 -20.27 -7.96
N ALA A 250 8.10 -21.15 -8.10
CA ALA A 250 9.48 -20.85 -7.75
C ALA A 250 10.08 -19.75 -8.64
N ARG A 251 9.79 -19.78 -9.96
CA ARG A 251 10.19 -18.71 -10.89
C ARG A 251 9.53 -17.38 -10.53
N GLY A 252 8.23 -17.38 -10.24
CA GLY A 252 7.56 -16.17 -9.79
C GLY A 252 8.14 -15.59 -8.49
N ALA A 253 8.62 -16.45 -7.57
CA ALA A 253 9.31 -16.01 -6.36
C ALA A 253 10.67 -15.36 -6.69
N ILE A 254 11.43 -15.94 -7.62
CA ILE A 254 12.67 -15.35 -8.13
C ILE A 254 12.39 -13.98 -8.79
N ASP A 255 11.39 -13.89 -9.66
CA ASP A 255 11.04 -12.64 -10.34
C ASP A 255 10.71 -11.51 -9.34
N ARG A 256 10.13 -11.84 -8.18
CA ARG A 256 9.88 -10.88 -7.09
C ARG A 256 11.16 -10.42 -6.41
N VAL A 257 12.08 -11.34 -6.13
CA VAL A 257 13.41 -11.01 -5.60
C VAL A 257 14.17 -10.15 -6.59
N ASP A 258 14.12 -10.48 -7.88
CA ASP A 258 14.79 -9.72 -8.94
C ASP A 258 14.19 -8.32 -9.09
N ALA A 259 12.86 -8.17 -8.96
CA ALA A 259 12.22 -6.86 -8.94
C ALA A 259 12.69 -6.01 -7.74
N ALA A 260 12.85 -6.61 -6.55
CA ALA A 260 13.42 -5.92 -5.39
C ALA A 260 14.90 -5.57 -5.61
N LEU A 261 15.66 -6.47 -6.22
CA LEU A 261 17.06 -6.24 -6.57
C LEU A 261 17.20 -5.07 -7.54
N ALA A 262 16.35 -4.96 -8.56
CA ALA A 262 16.36 -3.85 -9.51
C ALA A 262 16.23 -2.48 -8.81
N VAL A 263 15.32 -2.35 -7.84
CA VAL A 263 15.16 -1.10 -7.06
C VAL A 263 16.41 -0.78 -6.24
N LEU A 264 17.01 -1.80 -5.60
CA LEU A 264 18.24 -1.63 -4.82
C LEU A 264 19.45 -1.29 -5.71
N LEU A 265 19.50 -1.86 -6.93
CA LEU A 265 20.54 -1.62 -7.91
C LEU A 265 20.49 -0.18 -8.44
N GLU A 266 19.29 0.33 -8.77
CA GLU A 266 19.11 1.74 -9.18
C GLU A 266 19.57 2.67 -8.07
N ARG A 267 19.10 2.46 -6.84
CA ARG A 267 19.53 3.25 -5.68
C ARG A 267 21.03 3.20 -5.46
N ARG A 268 21.65 2.03 -5.63
CA ARG A 268 23.11 1.87 -5.53
C ARG A 268 23.84 2.66 -6.61
N ALA A 269 23.33 2.67 -7.84
CA ALA A 269 23.90 3.42 -8.96
C ALA A 269 23.80 4.94 -8.73
N GLU A 270 22.68 5.44 -8.19
CA GLU A 270 22.54 6.85 -7.79
C GLU A 270 23.58 7.27 -6.73
N LEU A 271 23.79 6.43 -5.72
CA LEU A 271 24.79 6.65 -4.67
C LEU A 271 26.22 6.61 -5.25
N ALA A 272 26.50 5.67 -6.15
CA ALA A 272 27.77 5.62 -6.88
C ALA A 272 27.99 6.92 -7.67
N GLY A 273 26.98 7.40 -8.39
CA GLY A 273 27.03 8.69 -9.10
C GLY A 273 27.32 9.87 -8.17
N THR A 274 26.72 9.88 -6.97
CA THR A 274 27.00 10.90 -5.95
C THR A 274 28.44 10.85 -5.47
N ILE A 275 28.95 9.67 -5.12
CA ILE A 275 30.37 9.48 -4.76
C ILE A 275 31.29 9.96 -5.88
N GLN A 276 30.94 9.65 -7.12
CA GLN A 276 31.70 10.03 -8.31
C GLN A 276 31.76 11.54 -8.54
N ARG A 277 30.78 12.31 -8.08
CA ARG A 277 30.85 13.79 -8.08
C ARG A 277 31.69 14.35 -6.95
N LEU A 278 31.79 13.64 -5.82
CA LEU A 278 32.51 14.07 -4.63
C LEU A 278 33.99 13.69 -4.62
N LYS A 279 34.38 12.64 -5.37
CA LYS A 279 35.76 12.16 -5.41
C LYS A 279 36.69 13.11 -6.20
N PRO A 280 37.92 13.33 -5.72
CA PRO A 280 38.93 14.10 -6.45
C PRO A 280 39.38 13.41 -7.73
N VAL A 281 39.41 12.07 -7.74
CA VAL A 281 39.63 11.24 -8.93
C VAL A 281 38.41 10.36 -9.15
N GLY A 282 37.69 10.63 -10.24
CA GLY A 282 36.49 9.90 -10.63
C GLY A 282 36.76 8.71 -11.56
N GLY A 283 35.69 8.01 -11.94
CA GLY A 283 35.70 6.89 -12.88
C GLY A 283 36.40 5.65 -12.32
N PHE A 284 36.87 4.82 -13.24
CA PHE A 284 37.64 3.60 -12.92
C PHE A 284 38.96 3.87 -12.21
N ALA A 285 39.61 5.00 -12.49
CA ALA A 285 40.87 5.40 -11.86
C ALA A 285 40.73 5.67 -10.35
N GLY A 286 39.53 6.00 -9.88
CA GLY A 286 39.23 6.26 -8.47
C GLY A 286 38.75 5.04 -7.69
N ARG A 287 38.91 3.81 -8.20
CA ARG A 287 38.49 2.58 -7.50
C ARG A 287 39.42 2.26 -6.34
N ASP A 288 38.82 1.71 -5.28
CA ASP A 288 39.53 1.31 -4.06
C ASP A 288 39.39 -0.20 -3.88
N MET A 289 40.41 -0.94 -4.34
CA MET A 289 40.42 -2.41 -4.33
C MET A 289 40.40 -3.01 -2.93
N GLU A 290 40.90 -2.29 -1.92
CA GLU A 290 40.87 -2.76 -0.55
C GLU A 290 39.46 -2.64 0.03
N ARG A 291 38.80 -1.50 -0.19
CA ARG A 291 37.40 -1.31 0.20
C ARG A 291 36.47 -2.28 -0.51
N GLU A 292 36.69 -2.53 -1.80
CA GLU A 292 35.88 -3.48 -2.57
C GLU A 292 36.02 -4.92 -2.05
N ARG A 293 37.25 -5.37 -1.75
CA ARG A 293 37.48 -6.67 -1.10
C ARG A 293 36.78 -6.76 0.27
N ARG A 294 36.92 -5.73 1.12
CA ARG A 294 36.20 -5.67 2.40
C ARG A 294 34.68 -5.75 2.23
N LEU A 295 34.14 -5.08 1.22
CA LEU A 295 32.71 -5.12 0.91
C LEU A 295 32.25 -6.54 0.52
N VAL A 296 33.02 -7.26 -0.30
CA VAL A 296 32.70 -8.65 -0.67
C VAL A 296 32.75 -9.58 0.53
N ALA A 297 33.76 -9.46 1.39
CA ALA A 297 33.86 -10.23 2.62
C ALA A 297 32.65 -9.97 3.54
N GLU A 298 32.25 -8.71 3.70
CA GLU A 298 31.04 -8.33 4.45
C GLU A 298 29.75 -8.92 3.89
N MET A 299 29.62 -8.96 2.56
CA MET A 299 28.47 -9.57 1.90
C MET A 299 28.47 -11.09 2.06
N ALA A 300 29.65 -11.74 2.01
CA ALA A 300 29.76 -13.17 2.23
C ALA A 300 29.32 -13.60 3.63
N ARG A 301 29.53 -12.77 4.66
CA ARG A 301 28.98 -13.01 6.01
C ARG A 301 27.45 -13.05 6.05
N ARG A 302 26.79 -12.32 5.14
CA ARG A 302 25.33 -12.25 5.02
C ARG A 302 24.76 -13.28 4.04
N ALA A 303 25.55 -13.70 3.06
CA ALA A 303 25.20 -14.70 2.04
C ALA A 303 26.23 -15.86 2.03
N PRO A 304 26.28 -16.67 3.10
CA PRO A 304 27.31 -17.69 3.28
C PRO A 304 27.29 -18.77 2.20
N THR A 305 26.11 -19.09 1.64
CA THR A 305 25.97 -20.07 0.55
C THR A 305 26.69 -19.65 -0.74
N LEU A 306 26.76 -18.34 -1.00
CA LEU A 306 27.49 -17.81 -2.15
C LEU A 306 28.98 -17.71 -1.85
N GLY A 307 29.33 -17.22 -0.66
CA GLY A 307 30.72 -16.99 -0.25
C GLY A 307 31.42 -15.91 -1.08
N GLU A 308 32.66 -15.57 -0.71
CA GLU A 308 33.40 -14.49 -1.35
C GLU A 308 33.69 -14.75 -2.84
N ALA A 309 34.07 -15.98 -3.18
CA ALA A 309 34.47 -16.34 -4.54
C ALA A 309 33.36 -16.12 -5.58
N ARG A 310 32.09 -16.38 -5.23
CA ARG A 310 30.96 -16.17 -6.14
C ARG A 310 30.41 -14.74 -6.07
N LEU A 311 30.53 -14.08 -4.91
CA LEU A 311 30.07 -12.69 -4.75
C LEU A 311 31.01 -11.68 -5.40
N ALA A 312 32.32 -11.92 -5.42
CA ALA A 312 33.31 -11.03 -6.01
C ALA A 312 32.98 -10.61 -7.45
N PRO A 313 32.76 -11.54 -8.41
CA PRO A 313 32.45 -11.15 -9.79
C PRO A 313 31.09 -10.42 -9.91
N ILE A 314 30.09 -10.80 -9.11
CA ILE A 314 28.80 -10.11 -9.08
C ILE A 314 29.01 -8.66 -8.67
N MET A 315 29.67 -8.44 -7.54
CA MET A 315 29.88 -7.09 -7.01
C MET A 315 30.75 -6.24 -7.91
N ASN A 316 31.75 -6.84 -8.58
CA ASN A 316 32.53 -6.16 -9.61
C ASN A 316 31.61 -5.63 -10.71
N ALA A 317 30.76 -6.48 -11.29
CA ALA A 317 29.84 -6.07 -12.35
C ALA A 317 28.90 -4.94 -11.91
N VAL A 318 28.36 -4.98 -10.69
CA VAL A 318 27.49 -3.90 -10.20
C VAL A 318 28.27 -2.59 -9.99
N ILE A 319 29.53 -2.65 -9.55
CA ILE A 319 30.37 -1.45 -9.40
C ILE A 319 30.64 -0.84 -10.78
N GLU A 320 31.07 -1.65 -11.73
CA GLU A 320 31.43 -1.22 -13.08
C GLU A 320 30.23 -0.61 -13.81
N ALA A 321 29.04 -1.21 -13.69
CA ALA A 321 27.81 -0.64 -14.24
C ALA A 321 27.53 0.78 -13.70
N GLY A 322 27.69 0.99 -12.39
CA GLY A 322 27.52 2.31 -11.79
C GLY A 322 28.59 3.33 -12.20
N LEU A 323 29.82 2.87 -12.47
CA LEU A 323 30.90 3.71 -12.98
C LEU A 323 30.65 4.15 -14.42
N HIS A 324 30.29 3.22 -15.31
CA HIS A 324 29.92 3.51 -16.69
C HIS A 324 28.79 4.54 -16.76
N LEU A 325 27.71 4.32 -16.01
CA LEU A 325 26.57 5.25 -15.96
C LEU A 325 26.98 6.66 -15.48
N ALA A 326 27.88 6.74 -14.51
CA ALA A 326 28.38 8.03 -14.03
C ALA A 326 29.24 8.75 -15.10
N GLU A 327 30.03 8.00 -15.88
CA GLU A 327 30.83 8.54 -16.97
C GLU A 327 29.96 9.03 -18.13
N GLU A 328 28.94 8.25 -18.53
CA GLU A 328 27.94 8.64 -19.53
C GLU A 328 27.21 9.93 -19.14
N ARG A 329 26.74 10.03 -17.89
CA ARG A 329 26.08 11.24 -17.37
C ARG A 329 27.01 12.46 -17.35
N ARG A 330 28.31 12.27 -17.09
CA ARG A 330 29.30 13.37 -17.17
C ARG A 330 29.63 13.76 -18.61
N ALA A 331 29.58 12.83 -19.56
CA ALA A 331 29.76 13.13 -20.98
C ALA A 331 28.58 13.96 -21.48
N ALA A 332 27.36 13.50 -21.22
CA ALA A 332 26.13 14.20 -21.60
C ALA A 332 25.96 15.59 -20.97
N ALA A 333 26.58 15.86 -19.82
CA ALA A 333 26.55 17.18 -19.17
C ALA A 333 27.58 18.18 -19.74
N ARG A 334 28.48 17.74 -20.64
CA ARG A 334 29.49 18.58 -21.30
C ARG A 334 29.11 18.99 -22.71
N ASP A 335 28.12 18.33 -23.30
CA ASP A 335 27.51 18.65 -24.59
C ASP A 335 26.30 19.60 -24.40
#